data_AF-A0A158B4V4-F1
#
_entry.id   AF-A0A158B4V4-F1
#
_cell.length_a   1.000
_cell.length_b   1.000
_cell.length_c   1.000
_cell.angle_alpha   90.00
_cell.angle_beta   90.00
_cell.angle_gamma   90.00
#
_symmetry.space_group_name_H-M   'P 1'
#
loop_
_entity.id
_entity.type
_entity.pdbx_description
1 polymer ?
#
loop_
_entity_poly.entity_id
_entity_poly.type
_entity_poly.pdbx_seq_one_letter_code
_entity_poly.pdbx_strand_id
1 'polypeptide(L)' 'MATETYVRNGHTVEITVDHDPTGRYIWSYMIDADGYTEMRDRPLDSFEAALGAAKHHANAKADVLPAGTNA' A
#
# COMPACT_ATOMS: atom_id res chain seq x y z
N MET A 1 0.44 -13.29 4.28
CA MET A 1 0.09 -11.92 4.71
C MET A 1 1.14 -11.29 5.61
N ALA A 2 1.65 -10.12 5.23
CA ALA A 2 2.46 -9.22 6.06
C ALA A 2 1.96 -7.78 5.88
N THR A 3 1.92 -7.03 6.98
CA THR A 3 1.33 -5.68 7.04
C THR A 3 2.35 -4.67 7.57
N GLU A 4 2.39 -3.48 6.98
CA GLU A 4 3.24 -2.38 7.43
C GLU A 4 2.41 -1.08 7.48
N THR A 5 2.49 -0.36 8.59
CA THR A 5 1.74 0.89 8.80
C THR A 5 2.70 2.04 9.08
N TYR A 6 2.48 3.18 8.43
CA TYR A 6 3.29 4.39 8.61
C TYR A 6 2.48 5.65 8.28
N VAL A 7 3.02 6.82 8.64
CA VAL A 7 2.38 8.12 8.34
C VAL A 7 3.10 8.79 7.17
N ARG A 8 2.31 9.30 6.21
CA ARG A 8 2.80 10.05 5.05
C ARG A 8 1.91 11.25 4.77
N ASN A 9 2.49 12.43 4.67
CA ASN A 9 1.76 13.68 4.40
C ASN A 9 0.56 13.92 5.34
N GLY A 10 0.67 13.51 6.61
CA GLY A 10 -0.40 13.60 7.60
C GLY A 10 -1.46 12.50 7.55
N HIS A 11 -1.33 11.54 6.61
CA HIS A 11 -2.25 10.42 6.44
C HIS A 11 -1.64 9.12 6.96
N THR A 12 -2.46 8.26 7.57
CA THR A 12 -2.07 6.91 7.96
C THR A 12 -2.16 5.99 6.76
N VAL A 13 -1.02 5.42 6.36
CA VAL A 13 -0.92 4.45 5.28
C VAL A 13 -0.70 3.07 5.88
N GLU A 14 -1.57 2.14 5.57
CA GLU A 14 -1.44 0.71 5.88
C GLU A 14 -1.23 -0.07 4.58
N ILE A 15 -0.13 -0.80 4.48
CA ILE A 15 0.18 -1.65 3.34
C ILE A 15 0.02 -3.10 3.78
N THR A 16 -0.64 -3.90 2.94
CA THR A 16 -0.74 -5.34 3.12
C THR A 16 -0.18 -6.03 1.87
N VAL A 17 0.81 -6.89 2.08
CA VAL A 17 1.35 -7.78 1.04
C VAL A 17 0.89 -9.19 1.33
N ASP A 18 0.35 -9.84 0.31
CA ASP A 18 -0.11 -11.23 0.39
C ASP A 18 0.35 -12.03 -0.83
N HIS A 19 0.01 -13.31 -0.87
CA HIS A 19 0.21 -14.16 -2.04
C HIS A 19 -1.12 -14.59 -2.67
N ASP A 20 -1.15 -14.65 -3.99
CA ASP A 20 -2.24 -15.28 -4.69
C ASP A 20 -2.11 -16.83 -4.64
N PRO A 21 -3.15 -17.58 -5.06
CA PRO A 21 -3.08 -19.04 -5.10
C PRO A 21 -2.02 -19.62 -6.04
N THR A 22 -1.44 -18.80 -6.93
CA THR A 22 -0.34 -19.19 -7.83
C THR A 22 1.04 -19.01 -7.18
N GLY A 23 1.07 -18.48 -5.95
CA GLY A 23 2.29 -18.23 -5.18
C GLY A 23 2.97 -16.90 -5.52
N ARG A 24 2.31 -16.03 -6.28
CA ARG A 24 2.85 -14.71 -6.61
C ARG A 24 2.39 -13.65 -5.61
N TYR A 25 3.21 -12.65 -5.39
CA TYR A 25 2.94 -11.60 -4.41
C TYR A 25 1.98 -10.56 -4.98
N ILE A 26 0.90 -10.32 -4.25
CA ILE A 26 -0.04 -9.23 -4.46
C ILE A 26 0.11 -8.21 -3.35
N TRP A 27 -0.32 -6.98 -3.58
CA TRP A 27 -0.28 -5.94 -2.57
C TRP A 27 -1.53 -5.10 -2.59
N SER A 28 -1.87 -4.57 -1.42
CA SER A 28 -2.88 -3.55 -1.24
C SER A 28 -2.38 -2.50 -0.26
N TYR A 29 -2.98 -1.33 -0.31
CA TYR A 29 -2.79 -0.32 0.71
C TYR A 29 -4.10 0.40 1.03
N MET A 30 -4.15 1.02 2.19
CA MET A 30 -5.26 1.81 2.68
C MET A 30 -4.73 3.11 3.26
N ILE A 31 -5.35 4.23 2.87
CA ILE A 31 -5.04 5.56 3.40
C ILE A 31 -6.21 6.02 4.25
N ASP A 32 -5.95 6.38 5.52
CA ASP A 32 -6.94 6.86 6.50
C ASP A 32 -8.21 6.00 6.64
N ALA A 33 -8.09 4.69 6.42
CA ALA A 33 -9.22 3.75 6.42
C ALA A 33 -10.32 4.00 5.35
N ASP A 34 -10.10 4.90 4.38
CA ASP A 34 -11.05 5.26 3.33
C ASP A 34 -10.48 5.07 1.91
N GLY A 35 -9.17 5.27 1.74
CA GLY A 35 -8.46 5.15 0.46
C GLY A 35 -7.88 3.77 0.18
N TYR A 36 -8.71 2.73 0.12
CA TYR A 36 -8.25 1.37 -0.22
C TYR A 36 -7.89 1.24 -1.71
N THR A 37 -6.76 0.62 -1.99
CA THR A 37 -6.33 0.24 -3.35
C THR A 37 -5.65 -1.11 -3.30
N GLU A 38 -6.01 -1.98 -4.23
CA GLU A 38 -5.46 -3.32 -4.35
C GLU A 38 -4.91 -3.54 -5.76
N MET A 39 -3.75 -4.20 -5.87
CA MET A 39 -3.14 -4.55 -7.14
C MET A 39 -2.96 -6.06 -7.22
N ARG A 40 -3.89 -6.71 -7.94
CA ARG A 40 -3.87 -8.15 -8.24
C ARG A 40 -3.52 -8.48 -9.68
N ASP A 41 -3.65 -7.51 -10.58
CA ASP A 41 -3.47 -7.73 -12.03
C ASP A 41 -1.99 -7.85 -12.44
N ARG A 42 -1.07 -7.39 -11.59
CA ARG A 42 0.38 -7.48 -11.81
C ARG A 42 1.06 -8.07 -10.58
N PRO A 43 0.91 -9.39 -10.38
CA PRO A 43 1.50 -10.04 -9.24
C PRO A 43 3.03 -10.15 -9.44
N LEU A 44 3.78 -9.99 -8.36
CA LEU A 44 5.24 -9.83 -8.36
C LEU A 44 5.93 -11.09 -7.83
N ASP A 45 7.18 -11.30 -8.23
CA ASP A 45 7.93 -12.53 -7.90
C ASP A 45 8.56 -12.50 -6.50
N SER A 46 8.54 -11.36 -5.80
CA SER A 46 9.11 -11.25 -4.46
C SER A 46 8.31 -10.31 -3.55
N PHE A 47 8.39 -10.61 -2.24
CA PHE A 47 7.82 -9.77 -1.19
C PHE A 47 8.37 -8.34 -1.23
N GLU A 48 9.69 -8.18 -1.38
CA GLU A 48 10.35 -6.88 -1.42
C GLU A 48 9.89 -6.04 -2.62
N ALA A 49 9.71 -6.66 -3.79
CA ALA A 49 9.18 -5.99 -4.96
C ALA A 49 7.73 -5.53 -4.73
N ALA A 50 6.89 -6.38 -4.14
CA ALA A 50 5.51 -6.04 -3.81
C ALA A 50 5.40 -4.92 -2.78
N LEU A 51 6.20 -4.98 -1.71
CA LEU A 51 6.26 -3.94 -0.69
C LEU A 51 6.77 -2.61 -1.27
N GLY A 52 7.82 -2.65 -2.10
CA GLY A 52 8.37 -1.47 -2.77
C GLY A 52 7.38 -0.82 -3.73
N ALA A 53 6.68 -1.63 -4.53
CA ALA A 53 5.63 -1.16 -5.43
C ALA A 53 4.46 -0.53 -4.66
N ALA A 54 3.97 -1.21 -3.62
CA ALA A 54 2.90 -0.71 -2.77
C ALA A 54 3.28 0.62 -2.10
N LYS A 55 4.48 0.71 -1.51
CA LYS A 55 5.00 1.95 -0.89
C LYS A 55 5.09 3.08 -1.90
N HIS A 56 5.63 2.82 -3.09
CA HIS A 56 5.73 3.83 -4.13
C HIS A 56 4.36 4.38 -4.51
N HIS A 57 3.38 3.49 -4.71
CA HIS A 57 2.04 3.85 -5.12
C HIS A 57 1.26 4.58 -4.02
N ALA A 58 1.33 4.06 -2.79
CA ALA A 58 0.67 4.65 -1.62
C ALA A 58 1.26 6.03 -1.28
N ASN A 59 2.59 6.18 -1.36
CA ASN A 59 3.25 7.47 -1.13
C ASN A 59 2.85 8.49 -2.19
N ALA A 60 2.88 8.13 -3.47
CA ALA A 60 2.46 9.02 -4.54
C ALA A 60 1.00 9.46 -4.36
N LYS A 61 0.12 8.55 -3.91
CA LYS A 61 -1.28 8.87 -3.61
C LYS A 61 -1.42 9.79 -2.40
N ALA A 62 -0.72 9.52 -1.30
CA ALA A 62 -0.74 10.35 -0.09
C ALA A 62 -0.16 11.74 -0.33
N ASP A 63 0.87 11.86 -1.18
CA ASP A 63 1.55 13.14 -1.47
C ASP A 63 0.68 14.09 -2.33
N VAL A 64 -0.28 13.56 -3.12
CA VAL A 64 -1.22 14.38 -3.89
C VAL A 64 -2.49 14.75 -3.12
N LEU A 65 -2.73 14.11 -1.97
CA LEU A 65 -3.81 14.51 -1.07
C LEU A 65 -3.42 15.82 -0.37
N PRO A 66 -4.40 16.70 -0.09
CA PRO A 66 -4.15 17.83 0.80
C PRO A 66 -3.69 17.28 2.15
N ALA A 67 -2.63 17.87 2.71
CA ALA A 67 -2.02 17.37 3.93
C ALA A 67 -3.09 17.05 4.99
N GLY A 68 -3.08 15.81 5.47
CA GLY A 68 -4.01 15.35 6.49
C GLY A 68 -3.98 16.32 7.66
N THR A 69 -5.12 16.94 7.94
CA THR A 69 -5.28 17.74 9.14
C THR A 69 -5.39 16.73 10.28
N ASN A 70 -4.26 16.38 10.90
CA ASN A 70 -4.31 15.84 12.26
C ASN A 70 -4.84 16.98 13.14
N ALA A 71 -6.17 17.04 13.26
CA ALA A 71 -6.90 17.88 14.20
C ALA A 71 -6.84 17.27 15.60
#